data_AF-A0A183C9H9-F1
#
_entry.id   AF-A0A183C9H9-F1
#
_cell.length_a   1.000
_cell.length_b   1.000
_cell.length_c   1.000
_cell.angle_alpha   90.00
_cell.angle_beta   90.00
_cell.angle_gamma   90.00
#
_symmetry.space_group_name_H-M   'P 1'
#
loop_
_entity.id
_entity.type
_entity.pdbx_description
1 polymer ?
#
loop_
_entity_poly.entity_id
_entity_poly.type
_entity_poly.pdbx_seq_one_letter_code
_entity_poly.pdbx_strand_id
1 'polypeptide(L)'
;MGVLPLLLALLSLLSNVIQCSVAFFMTFTGGTIRLEGATLLSKRYRAAIKRSIKLLEQNEYHPNQSVQSVQQLGEELCSFSLLWSLIEAVTFRPSHNLIVVDLLEWAYECFPSTQSLIPSAQHNRVGEPSFLGSIMEELMQQERPEDNESYWNAVLRQMLCADFSSVVTLLQFHSAFKNDAALLKMTKILQDVNISLFKRDRTSCEGFLAAQKRARDYWATHKHLFRSHDNLGVLCSLLIGDRGTFKKYFDLFRPNWFEVLPAFTLFFYPSSTGEQMPKVIESFFNLVSVRRGKLSQLEQTILSIIELDLIKALRLICTGGHSACWFATHLVDLLHFHDPNFLSPILTANLPIGGAQKFFDELSRESVDLDLRARLLVEYVQLLFQDDQLWEIASDYLVANGLGSAGMRILDQLKAMSLKLQKNFVQYCIAK
;
A
#
# COMPACT_ATOMS: atom_id res chain seq x y z
N MET A 1 12.85 27.28 -2.96
CA MET A 1 11.82 27.25 -4.01
C MET A 1 11.31 25.83 -4.08
N GLY A 2 10.06 25.64 -3.63
CA GLY A 2 9.64 24.42 -2.92
C GLY A 2 9.06 23.32 -3.80
N VAL A 3 8.63 22.24 -3.13
CA VAL A 3 7.91 21.06 -3.68
C VAL A 3 6.57 21.44 -4.32
N LEU A 4 6.05 22.65 -4.07
CA LEU A 4 4.74 23.11 -4.50
C LEU A 4 4.53 23.15 -6.04
N PRO A 5 5.42 23.71 -6.89
CA PRO A 5 5.24 23.69 -8.34
C PRO A 5 5.34 22.28 -8.94
N LEU A 6 6.15 21.41 -8.30
CA LEU A 6 6.25 19.97 -8.58
C LEU A 6 4.92 19.25 -8.30
N LEU A 7 4.34 19.55 -7.15
CA LEU A 7 3.04 19.03 -6.75
C LEU A 7 1.93 19.51 -7.69
N LEU A 8 1.91 20.78 -8.07
CA LEU A 8 0.91 21.33 -9.00
C LEU A 8 1.04 20.71 -10.40
N ALA A 9 2.26 20.51 -10.90
CA ALA A 9 2.49 19.75 -12.14
C ALA A 9 1.99 18.31 -12.04
N LEU A 10 2.11 17.69 -10.87
CA LEU A 10 1.59 16.35 -10.63
C LEU A 10 0.06 16.30 -10.49
N LEU A 11 -0.56 17.31 -9.87
CA LEU A 11 -2.01 17.46 -9.84
C LEU A 11 -2.58 17.67 -11.24
N SER A 12 -1.84 18.35 -12.12
CA SER A 12 -2.10 18.40 -13.56
C SER A 12 -2.03 17.01 -14.21
N LEU A 13 -1.07 16.15 -13.86
CA LEU A 13 -1.02 14.76 -14.36
C LEU A 13 -2.17 13.89 -13.83
N LEU A 14 -2.57 14.12 -12.58
CA LEU A 14 -3.71 13.46 -11.95
C LEU A 14 -5.06 14.05 -12.40
N SER A 15 -5.08 15.20 -13.07
CA SER A 15 -6.27 15.98 -13.42
C SER A 15 -7.32 15.14 -14.16
N ASN A 16 -6.92 14.25 -15.06
CA ASN A 16 -7.85 13.38 -15.79
C ASN A 16 -8.59 12.41 -14.86
N VAL A 17 -7.88 11.83 -13.87
CA VAL A 17 -8.52 10.95 -12.88
C VAL A 17 -9.37 11.78 -11.93
N ILE A 18 -8.89 12.96 -11.55
CA ILE A 18 -9.60 13.90 -10.70
C ILE A 18 -10.91 14.35 -11.35
N GLN A 19 -10.89 14.81 -12.60
CA GLN A 19 -12.07 15.20 -13.37
C GLN A 19 -13.01 14.03 -13.60
N CYS A 20 -12.48 12.83 -13.91
CA CYS A 20 -13.29 11.63 -13.99
C CYS A 20 -13.97 11.30 -12.65
N SER A 21 -13.27 11.52 -11.53
CA SER A 21 -13.81 11.29 -10.19
C SER A 21 -14.89 12.32 -9.86
N VAL A 22 -14.64 13.60 -10.12
CA VAL A 22 -15.64 14.66 -9.92
C VAL A 22 -16.87 14.45 -10.82
N ALA A 23 -16.69 14.12 -12.09
CA ALA A 23 -17.80 13.79 -12.99
C ALA A 23 -18.56 12.54 -12.52
N PHE A 24 -17.84 11.53 -12.02
CA PHE A 24 -18.43 10.34 -11.41
C PHE A 24 -19.18 10.65 -10.11
N PHE A 25 -18.71 11.60 -9.30
CA PHE A 25 -19.42 12.00 -8.08
C PHE A 25 -20.61 12.92 -8.37
N MET A 26 -20.52 13.78 -9.40
CA MET A 26 -21.62 14.64 -9.86
C MET A 26 -22.84 13.83 -10.33
N THR A 27 -22.65 12.60 -10.84
CA THR A 27 -23.78 11.73 -11.21
C THR A 27 -24.42 11.02 -10.01
N PHE A 28 -23.77 11.04 -8.84
CA PHE A 28 -24.23 10.41 -7.60
C PHE A 28 -24.48 11.48 -6.51
N THR A 29 -25.41 12.38 -6.76
CA THR A 29 -25.89 13.29 -5.71
C THR A 29 -26.75 12.53 -4.69
N GLY A 30 -26.12 12.08 -3.60
CA GLY A 30 -26.79 11.47 -2.44
C GLY A 30 -26.89 9.94 -2.43
N GLY A 31 -26.16 9.24 -3.30
CA GLY A 31 -26.14 7.77 -3.36
C GLY A 31 -24.80 7.15 -2.96
N THR A 32 -24.83 6.01 -2.27
CA THR A 32 -23.65 5.18 -2.01
C THR A 32 -23.16 4.52 -3.30
N ILE A 33 -21.87 4.60 -3.61
CA ILE A 33 -21.26 3.85 -4.71
C ILE A 33 -21.19 2.39 -4.29
N ARG A 34 -21.66 1.49 -5.15
CA ARG A 34 -21.47 0.04 -4.93
C ARG A 34 -19.99 -0.29 -4.82
N LEU A 35 -19.66 -1.32 -4.06
CA LEU A 35 -18.28 -1.78 -3.87
C LEU A 35 -17.50 -1.91 -5.18
N GLU A 36 -18.11 -2.41 -6.26
CA GLU A 36 -17.42 -2.55 -7.56
C GLU A 36 -17.01 -1.19 -8.16
N GLY A 37 -17.86 -0.18 -8.01
CA GLY A 37 -17.59 1.18 -8.47
C GLY A 37 -16.47 1.86 -7.67
N ALA A 38 -16.51 1.71 -6.33
CA ALA A 38 -15.46 2.22 -5.45
C ALA A 38 -14.11 1.56 -5.76
N THR A 39 -14.09 0.24 -5.94
CA THR A 39 -12.88 -0.52 -6.32
C THR A 39 -12.34 -0.07 -7.69
N LEU A 40 -13.21 0.13 -8.68
CA LEU A 40 -12.78 0.62 -9.99
C LEU A 40 -12.16 2.01 -9.90
N LEU A 41 -12.77 2.92 -9.14
CA LEU A 41 -12.28 4.27 -8.95
C LEU A 41 -10.94 4.27 -8.20
N SER A 42 -10.82 3.49 -7.13
CA SER A 42 -9.58 3.26 -6.39
C SER A 42 -8.44 2.81 -7.31
N LYS A 43 -8.70 1.82 -8.18
CA LYS A 43 -7.72 1.30 -9.12
C LYS A 43 -7.26 2.35 -10.12
N ARG A 44 -8.14 3.28 -10.54
CA ARG A 44 -7.77 4.40 -11.42
C ARG A 44 -6.85 5.39 -10.72
N TYR A 45 -7.14 5.75 -9.47
CA TYR A 45 -6.25 6.59 -8.65
C TYR A 45 -4.86 5.95 -8.51
N ARG A 46 -4.81 4.68 -8.12
CA ARG A 46 -3.55 3.94 -8.01
C ARG A 46 -2.78 3.88 -9.34
N ALA A 47 -3.46 3.65 -10.46
CA ALA A 47 -2.82 3.63 -11.78
C ALA A 47 -2.24 5.00 -12.16
N ALA A 48 -2.92 6.10 -11.80
CA ALA A 48 -2.42 7.45 -12.05
C ALA A 48 -1.19 7.76 -11.19
N ILE A 49 -1.18 7.39 -9.90
CA ILE A 49 0.00 7.51 -9.03
C ILE A 49 1.18 6.74 -9.64
N LYS A 50 0.98 5.47 -10.02
CA LYS A 50 2.03 4.64 -10.66
C LYS A 50 2.54 5.25 -11.96
N ARG A 51 1.68 5.88 -12.76
CA ARG A 51 2.07 6.60 -13.98
C ARG A 51 2.92 7.82 -13.64
N SER A 52 2.52 8.62 -12.65
CA SER A 52 3.30 9.79 -12.23
C SER A 52 4.69 9.41 -11.72
N ILE A 53 4.82 8.32 -10.96
CA ILE A 53 6.12 7.78 -10.53
C ILE A 53 7.01 7.49 -11.75
N LYS A 54 6.49 6.77 -12.74
CA LYS A 54 7.25 6.45 -13.97
C LYS A 54 7.69 7.70 -14.74
N LEU A 55 6.84 8.71 -14.84
CA LEU A 55 7.17 9.96 -15.52
C LEU A 55 8.30 10.73 -14.81
N LEU A 56 8.33 10.70 -13.47
CA LEU A 56 9.43 11.28 -12.69
C LEU A 56 10.73 10.51 -12.90
N GLU A 57 10.69 9.18 -12.92
CA GLU A 57 11.86 8.33 -13.17
C GLU A 57 12.48 8.57 -14.56
N GLN A 58 11.65 8.86 -15.58
CA GLN A 58 12.09 9.11 -16.95
C GLN A 58 12.63 10.52 -17.19
N ASN A 59 12.62 11.40 -16.17
CA ASN A 59 13.03 12.82 -16.26
C ASN A 59 12.33 13.61 -17.40
N GLU A 60 11.19 13.12 -17.91
CA GLU A 60 10.55 13.70 -19.11
C GLU A 60 9.96 15.11 -18.88
N TYR A 61 9.79 15.54 -17.62
CA TYR A 61 8.99 16.72 -17.29
C TYR A 61 9.73 17.90 -16.67
N HIS A 62 10.95 17.76 -16.15
CA HIS A 62 11.53 18.79 -15.29
C HIS A 62 13.05 19.04 -15.50
N PRO A 63 13.46 19.62 -16.64
CA PRO A 63 14.88 19.95 -16.88
C PRO A 63 15.43 21.04 -15.94
N ASN A 64 14.57 21.81 -15.27
CA ASN A 64 14.95 23.00 -14.49
C ASN A 64 14.84 22.84 -12.95
N GLN A 65 14.56 21.63 -12.45
CA GLN A 65 14.39 21.39 -11.00
C GLN A 65 15.56 20.63 -10.40
N SER A 66 15.80 20.82 -9.10
CA SER A 66 16.84 20.08 -8.39
C SER A 66 16.49 18.61 -8.31
N VAL A 67 17.45 17.75 -8.68
CA VAL A 67 17.38 16.28 -8.61
C VAL A 67 16.86 15.79 -7.25
N GLN A 68 17.29 16.45 -6.15
CA GLN A 68 16.84 16.11 -4.80
C GLN A 68 15.33 16.29 -4.59
N SER A 69 14.71 17.32 -5.17
CA SER A 69 13.27 17.57 -5.01
C SER A 69 12.43 16.57 -5.80
N VAL A 70 12.91 16.18 -6.98
CA VAL A 70 12.28 15.13 -7.80
C VAL A 70 12.35 13.78 -7.08
N GLN A 71 13.50 13.46 -6.48
CA GLN A 71 13.69 12.24 -5.69
C GLN A 71 12.77 12.21 -4.47
N GLN A 72 12.70 13.29 -3.69
CA GLN A 72 11.80 13.41 -2.54
C GLN A 72 10.34 13.19 -2.93
N LEU A 73 9.88 13.81 -4.02
CA LEU A 73 8.53 13.60 -4.53
C LEU A 73 8.30 12.15 -4.97
N GLY A 74 9.27 11.52 -5.63
CA GLY A 74 9.21 10.11 -6.00
C GLY A 74 9.01 9.20 -4.78
N GLU A 75 9.77 9.43 -3.71
CA GLU A 75 9.65 8.68 -2.44
C GLU A 75 8.28 8.89 -1.77
N GLU A 76 7.76 10.12 -1.77
CA GLU A 76 6.42 10.43 -1.27
C GLU A 76 5.32 9.71 -2.06
N LEU A 77 5.39 9.72 -3.40
CA LEU A 77 4.41 9.04 -4.24
C LEU A 77 4.47 7.51 -4.10
N CYS A 78 5.66 6.94 -3.93
CA CYS A 78 5.82 5.53 -3.60
C CYS A 78 5.13 5.20 -2.28
N SER A 79 5.29 6.05 -1.27
CA SER A 79 4.61 5.91 0.03
C SER A 79 3.08 6.01 -0.13
N PHE A 80 2.57 6.98 -0.90
CA PHE A 80 1.14 7.11 -1.18
C PHE A 80 0.60 5.92 -1.97
N SER A 81 1.32 5.42 -2.97
CA SER A 81 0.95 4.22 -3.73
C SER A 81 0.80 3.01 -2.81
N LEU A 82 1.74 2.82 -1.88
CA LEU A 82 1.73 1.74 -0.88
C LEU A 82 0.55 1.85 0.10
N LEU A 83 0.30 3.06 0.62
CA LEU A 83 -0.81 3.31 1.54
C LEU A 83 -2.16 3.13 0.85
N TRP A 84 -2.31 3.63 -0.38
CA TRP A 84 -3.54 3.51 -1.15
C TRP A 84 -3.88 2.05 -1.47
N SER A 85 -2.88 1.28 -1.94
CA SER A 85 -3.10 -0.14 -2.22
C SER A 85 -3.45 -0.93 -0.97
N LEU A 86 -2.88 -0.59 0.19
CA LEU A 86 -3.21 -1.24 1.46
C LEU A 86 -4.64 -0.90 1.90
N ILE A 87 -5.05 0.37 1.78
CA ILE A 87 -6.42 0.77 2.12
C ILE A 87 -7.41 0.07 1.20
N GLU A 88 -7.11 0.00 -0.10
CA GLU A 88 -7.92 -0.77 -1.05
C GLU A 88 -8.05 -2.23 -0.60
N ALA A 89 -6.92 -2.87 -0.25
CA ALA A 89 -6.88 -4.25 0.18
C ALA A 89 -7.66 -4.50 1.48
N VAL A 90 -7.69 -3.57 2.44
CA VAL A 90 -8.39 -3.80 3.73
C VAL A 90 -9.81 -3.24 3.79
N THR A 91 -10.18 -2.32 2.90
CA THR A 91 -11.45 -1.58 2.98
C THR A 91 -12.41 -1.94 1.86
N PHE A 92 -11.93 -1.97 0.60
CA PHE A 92 -12.77 -2.28 -0.56
C PHE A 92 -12.80 -3.79 -0.82
N ARG A 93 -13.14 -4.54 0.22
CA ARG A 93 -13.18 -6.00 0.19
C ARG A 93 -14.59 -6.54 -0.01
N PRO A 94 -14.75 -7.63 -0.76
CA PRO A 94 -15.94 -8.46 -0.65
C PRO A 94 -16.10 -8.94 0.80
N SER A 95 -17.31 -8.86 1.35
CA SER A 95 -17.70 -9.08 2.76
C SER A 95 -17.38 -10.48 3.34
N HIS A 96 -16.64 -11.32 2.63
CA HIS A 96 -16.42 -12.71 2.95
C HIS A 96 -14.96 -13.17 2.83
N ASN A 97 -14.03 -12.25 2.60
CA ASN A 97 -12.61 -12.56 2.49
C ASN A 97 -11.92 -12.56 3.86
N LEU A 98 -10.98 -13.48 4.05
CA LEU A 98 -10.08 -13.48 5.18
C LEU A 98 -8.99 -12.44 4.95
N ILE A 99 -8.70 -11.62 5.96
CA ILE A 99 -7.72 -10.53 5.87
C ILE A 99 -6.33 -11.01 5.43
N VAL A 100 -5.96 -12.25 5.78
CA VAL A 100 -4.68 -12.84 5.38
C VAL A 100 -4.53 -12.91 3.87
N VAL A 101 -5.61 -13.18 3.13
CA VAL A 101 -5.59 -13.30 1.67
C VAL A 101 -5.36 -11.93 1.06
N ASP A 102 -6.14 -10.95 1.50
CA ASP A 102 -6.06 -9.59 0.98
C ASP A 102 -4.67 -8.98 1.28
N LEU A 103 -4.11 -9.26 2.46
CA LEU A 103 -2.75 -8.83 2.83
C LEU A 103 -1.65 -9.53 2.03
N LEU A 104 -1.79 -10.82 1.70
CA LEU A 104 -0.84 -11.53 0.85
C LEU A 104 -0.87 -11.00 -0.58
N GLU A 105 -2.07 -10.79 -1.14
CA GLU A 105 -2.23 -10.20 -2.48
C GLU A 105 -1.65 -8.79 -2.52
N TRP A 106 -1.92 -7.98 -1.50
CA TRP A 106 -1.32 -6.66 -1.35
C TRP A 106 0.21 -6.73 -1.31
N ALA A 107 0.78 -7.64 -0.51
CA ALA A 107 2.22 -7.78 -0.41
C ALA A 107 2.88 -8.19 -1.73
N TYR A 108 2.29 -9.13 -2.47
CA TYR A 108 2.81 -9.52 -3.78
C TYR A 108 2.68 -8.39 -4.82
N GLU A 109 1.69 -7.50 -4.71
CA GLU A 109 1.57 -6.34 -5.60
C GLU A 109 2.58 -5.24 -5.25
N CYS A 110 2.77 -4.98 -3.96
CA CYS A 110 3.49 -3.78 -3.46
C CYS A 110 4.96 -4.02 -3.18
N PHE A 111 5.30 -5.26 -2.83
CA PHE A 111 6.65 -5.69 -2.60
C PHE A 111 7.00 -6.69 -3.70
N PRO A 112 7.34 -6.22 -4.91
CA PRO A 112 8.23 -6.97 -5.77
C PRO A 112 9.56 -7.26 -5.06
N SER A 113 9.77 -6.79 -3.83
CA SER A 113 10.79 -7.24 -2.90
C SER A 113 10.61 -8.67 -2.38
N THR A 114 9.45 -9.31 -2.54
CA THR A 114 9.33 -10.79 -2.62
C THR A 114 9.85 -11.33 -3.97
N GLN A 115 10.45 -10.47 -4.78
CA GLN A 115 11.34 -10.74 -5.92
C GLN A 115 12.60 -9.85 -5.89
N SER A 116 12.91 -9.16 -4.77
CA SER A 116 14.06 -8.23 -4.68
C SER A 116 14.47 -7.85 -3.24
N LEU A 117 15.76 -7.93 -2.87
CA LEU A 117 16.27 -7.61 -1.52
C LEU A 117 16.51 -6.07 -1.35
N ILE A 118 16.24 -5.50 -0.18
CA ILE A 118 15.98 -4.05 0.11
C ILE A 118 17.28 -3.16 0.16
N PRO A 119 17.22 -1.82 0.39
CA PRO A 119 17.60 -0.76 -0.56
C PRO A 119 18.87 0.03 -0.18
N SER A 120 19.55 0.60 -1.16
CA SER A 120 20.28 1.86 -0.96
C SER A 120 19.88 2.85 -2.05
N ALA A 121 19.13 3.86 -1.62
CA ALA A 121 18.78 5.19 -2.16
C ALA A 121 19.24 5.69 -3.55
N GLN A 122 19.62 4.86 -4.53
CA GLN A 122 20.15 5.36 -5.80
C GLN A 122 19.74 4.62 -7.08
N HIS A 123 19.23 3.39 -7.08
CA HIS A 123 19.06 2.66 -8.36
C HIS A 123 17.67 2.04 -8.54
N ASN A 124 16.77 2.81 -9.16
CA ASN A 124 15.72 2.29 -10.05
C ASN A 124 16.03 2.82 -11.45
N ARG A 125 16.89 2.09 -12.19
CA ARG A 125 17.02 2.27 -13.64
C ARG A 125 16.03 1.35 -14.31
N VAL A 126 15.17 1.90 -15.18
CA VAL A 126 14.35 1.12 -16.09
C VAL A 126 15.29 0.29 -16.98
N GLY A 127 15.34 -1.03 -16.75
CA GLY A 127 16.17 -1.97 -17.52
C GLY A 127 16.99 -2.97 -16.69
N GLU A 128 17.09 -2.82 -15.37
CA GLU A 128 17.78 -3.83 -14.54
C GLU A 128 16.80 -4.94 -14.09
N PRO A 129 17.19 -6.22 -14.23
CA PRO A 129 16.38 -7.34 -13.74
C PRO A 129 16.16 -7.20 -12.23
N SER A 130 15.02 -7.69 -11.73
CA SER A 130 14.77 -7.76 -10.28
C SER A 130 15.97 -8.42 -9.59
N PHE A 131 16.28 -8.14 -8.32
CA PHE A 131 17.46 -8.78 -7.69
C PHE A 131 17.37 -10.32 -7.74
N LEU A 132 16.16 -10.90 -7.68
CA LEU A 132 16.00 -12.32 -8.01
C LEU A 132 16.29 -12.64 -9.48
N GLY A 133 15.87 -11.81 -10.42
CA GLY A 133 16.22 -11.91 -11.83
C GLY A 133 17.73 -11.81 -12.09
N SER A 134 18.45 -10.87 -11.47
CA SER A 134 19.90 -10.72 -11.63
C SER A 134 20.67 -11.88 -10.99
N ILE A 135 20.25 -12.31 -9.79
CA ILE A 135 20.79 -13.50 -9.14
C ILE A 135 20.43 -14.76 -9.93
N MET A 136 19.22 -14.89 -10.45
CA MET A 136 18.83 -16.06 -11.23
C MET A 136 19.59 -16.10 -12.56
N GLU A 137 19.80 -14.99 -13.23
CA GLU A 137 20.64 -14.96 -14.44
C GLU A 137 22.07 -15.42 -14.15
N GLU A 138 22.64 -15.04 -13.00
CA GLU A 138 23.98 -15.46 -12.58
C GLU A 138 24.02 -16.93 -12.11
N LEU A 139 23.03 -17.36 -11.33
CA LEU A 139 22.93 -18.71 -10.76
C LEU A 139 22.52 -19.76 -11.79
N MET A 140 21.68 -19.41 -12.78
CA MET A 140 21.22 -20.33 -13.83
C MET A 140 22.34 -20.72 -14.80
N GLN A 141 23.46 -19.99 -14.80
CA GLN A 141 24.64 -20.35 -15.58
C GLN A 141 25.56 -21.34 -14.84
N GLN A 142 25.28 -21.62 -13.56
CA GLN A 142 26.10 -22.52 -12.74
C GLN A 142 25.53 -23.95 -12.76
N GLU A 143 26.42 -24.95 -12.82
CA GLU A 143 26.02 -26.37 -12.81
C GLU A 143 25.47 -26.82 -11.45
N ARG A 144 25.92 -26.17 -10.36
CA ARG A 144 25.54 -26.44 -8.97
C ARG A 144 25.20 -25.14 -8.24
N PRO A 145 24.04 -24.51 -8.54
CA PRO A 145 23.67 -23.23 -7.94
C PRO A 145 23.54 -23.30 -6.42
N GLU A 146 23.22 -24.47 -5.87
CA GLU A 146 23.07 -24.69 -4.43
C GLU A 146 24.35 -24.53 -3.60
N ASP A 147 25.53 -24.55 -4.25
CA ASP A 147 26.82 -24.35 -3.58
C ASP A 147 27.05 -22.85 -3.27
N ASN A 148 26.29 -21.95 -3.91
CA ASN A 148 26.33 -20.53 -3.66
C ASN A 148 25.37 -20.14 -2.52
N GLU A 149 25.86 -19.43 -1.51
CA GLU A 149 25.03 -18.97 -0.38
C GLU A 149 23.85 -18.11 -0.84
N SER A 150 24.03 -17.32 -1.90
CA SER A 150 23.00 -16.46 -2.49
C SER A 150 21.78 -17.25 -2.99
N TYR A 151 21.96 -18.49 -3.43
CA TYR A 151 20.86 -19.37 -3.83
C TYR A 151 19.94 -19.67 -2.64
N TRP A 152 20.51 -20.17 -1.53
CA TRP A 152 19.71 -20.51 -0.36
C TRP A 152 19.16 -19.28 0.35
N ASN A 153 19.90 -18.17 0.35
CA ASN A 153 19.38 -16.89 0.87
C ASN A 153 18.15 -16.42 0.07
N ALA A 154 18.17 -16.55 -1.26
CA ALA A 154 17.01 -16.26 -2.10
C ALA A 154 15.83 -17.21 -1.76
N VAL A 155 16.08 -18.53 -1.73
CA VAL A 155 15.07 -19.55 -1.42
C VAL A 155 14.41 -19.30 -0.05
N LEU A 156 15.21 -19.10 0.99
CA LEU A 156 14.73 -18.94 2.37
C LEU A 156 14.01 -17.60 2.58
N ARG A 157 14.47 -16.54 1.92
CA ARG A 157 13.76 -15.25 1.97
C ARG A 157 12.41 -15.33 1.27
N GLN A 158 12.30 -16.00 0.14
CA GLN A 158 11.01 -16.19 -0.51
C GLN A 158 10.06 -17.03 0.32
N MET A 159 10.57 -18.05 0.99
CA MET A 159 9.79 -18.80 1.96
C MET A 159 9.30 -17.92 3.12
N LEU A 160 10.15 -17.04 3.66
CA LEU A 160 9.79 -16.13 4.74
C LEU A 160 8.64 -15.19 4.33
N CYS A 161 8.59 -14.77 3.07
CA CYS A 161 7.50 -13.96 2.51
C CYS A 161 6.34 -14.79 1.92
N ALA A 162 6.33 -16.10 2.15
CA ALA A 162 5.34 -17.04 1.62
C ALA A 162 5.22 -17.04 0.09
N ASP A 163 6.23 -16.62 -0.67
CA ASP A 163 6.25 -16.75 -2.14
C ASP A 163 6.66 -18.17 -2.55
N PHE A 164 5.72 -19.10 -2.36
CA PHE A 164 5.93 -20.52 -2.68
C PHE A 164 6.21 -20.76 -4.17
N SER A 165 5.72 -19.89 -5.06
CA SER A 165 5.91 -20.05 -6.51
C SER A 165 7.39 -19.84 -6.88
N SER A 166 8.00 -18.79 -6.33
CA SER A 166 9.42 -18.51 -6.50
C SER A 166 10.27 -19.59 -5.82
N VAL A 167 9.91 -20.03 -4.61
CA VAL A 167 10.62 -21.13 -3.92
C VAL A 167 10.60 -22.42 -4.76
N VAL A 168 9.44 -22.82 -5.27
CA VAL A 168 9.30 -24.01 -6.13
C VAL A 168 10.17 -23.89 -7.37
N THR A 169 10.14 -22.74 -8.05
CA THR A 169 10.96 -22.48 -9.24
C THR A 169 12.45 -22.62 -8.91
N LEU A 170 12.91 -22.01 -7.81
CA LEU A 170 14.31 -22.08 -7.39
C LEU A 170 14.73 -23.51 -7.03
N LEU A 171 13.89 -24.27 -6.30
CA LEU A 171 14.18 -25.66 -5.95
C LEU A 171 14.28 -26.57 -7.17
N GLN A 172 13.52 -26.30 -8.23
CA GLN A 172 13.59 -27.04 -9.50
C GLN A 172 14.92 -26.83 -10.24
N PHE A 173 15.62 -25.73 -9.98
CA PHE A 173 16.97 -25.48 -10.51
C PHE A 173 18.10 -26.16 -9.74
N HIS A 174 17.82 -26.75 -8.57
CA HIS A 174 18.83 -27.47 -7.81
C HIS A 174 19.39 -28.65 -8.63
N SER A 175 20.72 -28.83 -8.66
CA SER A 175 21.34 -29.85 -9.53
C SER A 175 20.83 -31.28 -9.27
N ALA A 176 20.58 -31.61 -8.00
CA ALA A 176 20.04 -32.89 -7.54
C ALA A 176 18.50 -33.02 -7.61
N PHE A 177 17.77 -32.03 -8.12
CA PHE A 177 16.29 -32.01 -8.06
C PHE A 177 15.63 -33.30 -8.58
N LYS A 178 16.15 -33.89 -9.66
CA LYS A 178 15.57 -35.12 -10.26
C LYS A 178 15.81 -36.38 -9.43
N ASN A 179 16.82 -36.39 -8.57
CA ASN A 179 17.33 -37.59 -7.92
C ASN A 179 17.12 -37.57 -6.40
N ASP A 180 16.94 -36.40 -5.80
CA ASP A 180 16.75 -36.26 -4.37
C ASP A 180 15.25 -36.32 -3.98
N ALA A 181 14.89 -37.37 -3.25
CA ALA A 181 13.52 -37.61 -2.83
C ALA A 181 12.96 -36.55 -1.86
N ALA A 182 13.82 -35.95 -1.02
CA ALA A 182 13.41 -34.90 -0.07
C ALA A 182 13.13 -33.58 -0.81
N LEU A 183 13.97 -33.21 -1.78
CA LEU A 183 13.74 -32.05 -2.66
C LEU A 183 12.44 -32.20 -3.45
N LEU A 184 12.23 -33.35 -4.10
CA LEU A 184 11.01 -33.62 -4.87
C LEU A 184 9.77 -33.55 -3.98
N LYS A 185 9.83 -34.12 -2.77
CA LYS A 185 8.70 -34.13 -1.86
C LYS A 185 8.39 -32.75 -1.30
N MET A 186 9.41 -31.99 -0.88
CA MET A 186 9.22 -30.63 -0.38
C MET A 186 8.64 -29.72 -1.47
N THR A 187 9.19 -29.80 -2.68
CA THR A 187 8.69 -29.05 -3.84
C THR A 187 7.23 -29.38 -4.12
N LYS A 188 6.86 -30.67 -4.09
CA LYS A 188 5.45 -31.08 -4.26
C LYS A 188 4.54 -30.52 -3.17
N ILE A 189 4.97 -30.55 -1.90
CA ILE A 189 4.20 -29.96 -0.79
C ILE A 189 3.97 -28.47 -1.03
N LEU A 190 5.00 -27.74 -1.45
CA LEU A 190 4.90 -26.30 -1.73
C LEU A 190 4.05 -26.00 -2.97
N GLN A 191 4.12 -26.83 -4.01
CA GLN A 191 3.24 -26.72 -5.19
C GLN A 191 1.76 -26.95 -4.82
N ASP A 192 1.50 -27.88 -3.90
CA ASP A 192 0.15 -28.12 -3.37
C ASP A 192 -0.35 -26.94 -2.52
N VAL A 193 0.57 -26.13 -1.94
CA VAL A 193 0.26 -24.81 -1.37
C VAL A 193 0.08 -23.83 -2.53
N ASN A 194 -0.91 -24.10 -3.37
CA ASN A 194 -1.17 -23.30 -4.53
C ASN A 194 -1.78 -21.95 -4.09
N ILE A 195 -1.03 -20.86 -4.19
CA ILE A 195 -1.51 -19.51 -3.83
C ILE A 195 -2.74 -19.10 -4.66
N SER A 196 -2.93 -19.67 -5.86
CA SER A 196 -4.17 -19.44 -6.64
C SER A 196 -5.43 -20.01 -5.97
N LEU A 197 -5.30 -20.86 -4.94
CA LEU A 197 -6.40 -21.24 -4.05
C LEU A 197 -6.99 -20.03 -3.33
N PHE A 198 -6.16 -19.04 -2.96
CA PHE A 198 -6.65 -17.83 -2.29
C PHE A 198 -7.38 -16.86 -3.24
N LYS A 199 -7.17 -16.97 -4.56
CA LYS A 199 -7.70 -16.03 -5.56
C LYS A 199 -9.15 -16.27 -5.98
N ARG A 200 -9.74 -17.44 -5.69
CA ARG A 200 -11.01 -17.85 -6.31
C ARG A 200 -12.07 -18.43 -5.39
N ASP A 201 -11.73 -18.96 -4.22
CA ASP A 201 -12.75 -19.61 -3.39
C ASP A 201 -12.38 -19.68 -1.90
N ARG A 202 -13.41 -19.76 -1.05
CA ARG A 202 -13.31 -19.79 0.42
C ARG A 202 -12.66 -21.07 0.98
N THR A 203 -12.17 -21.96 0.12
CA THR A 203 -11.57 -23.27 0.42
C THR A 203 -10.05 -23.23 0.66
N SER A 204 -9.45 -22.04 0.70
CA SER A 204 -7.99 -21.84 0.70
C SER A 204 -7.30 -22.06 2.04
N CYS A 205 -7.98 -21.81 3.17
CA CYS A 205 -7.41 -22.05 4.50
C CYS A 205 -7.33 -23.53 4.87
N GLU A 206 -8.37 -24.30 4.56
CA GLU A 206 -8.36 -25.74 4.80
C GLU A 206 -7.29 -26.43 3.96
N GLY A 207 -7.14 -26.02 2.69
CA GLY A 207 -6.07 -26.50 1.81
C GLY A 207 -4.68 -26.19 2.38
N PHE A 208 -4.46 -24.98 2.86
CA PHE A 208 -3.21 -24.59 3.50
C PHE A 208 -2.93 -25.37 4.79
N LEU A 209 -3.91 -25.47 5.69
CA LEU A 209 -3.80 -26.23 6.94
C LEU A 209 -3.52 -27.72 6.66
N ALA A 210 -4.16 -28.29 5.64
CA ALA A 210 -3.88 -29.65 5.21
C ALA A 210 -2.45 -29.80 4.68
N ALA A 211 -1.93 -28.82 3.93
CA ALA A 211 -0.56 -28.82 3.47
C ALA A 211 0.46 -28.68 4.63
N GLN A 212 0.21 -27.79 5.59
CA GLN A 212 1.01 -27.69 6.82
C GLN A 212 1.00 -29.01 7.60
N LYS A 213 -0.16 -29.67 7.71
CA LYS A 213 -0.26 -30.98 8.35
C LYS A 213 0.57 -32.02 7.62
N ARG A 214 0.45 -32.12 6.29
CA ARG A 214 1.28 -33.02 5.46
C ARG A 214 2.78 -32.77 5.65
N ALA A 215 3.20 -31.51 5.68
CA ALA A 215 4.58 -31.13 5.94
C ALA A 215 5.06 -31.59 7.32
N ARG A 216 4.23 -31.37 8.36
CA ARG A 216 4.50 -31.79 9.74
C ARG A 216 4.62 -33.31 9.87
N ASP A 217 3.71 -34.05 9.26
CA ASP A 217 3.71 -35.52 9.28
C ASP A 217 4.93 -36.08 8.53
N TYR A 218 5.27 -35.48 7.39
CA TYR A 218 6.46 -35.86 6.62
C TYR A 218 7.75 -35.59 7.40
N TRP A 219 7.87 -34.41 8.02
CA TRP A 219 8.98 -34.02 8.88
C TRP A 219 9.18 -34.99 10.04
N ALA A 220 8.10 -35.32 10.75
CA ALA A 220 8.16 -36.22 11.90
C ALA A 220 8.66 -37.63 11.52
N THR A 221 8.23 -38.13 10.36
CA THR A 221 8.55 -39.49 9.88
C THR A 221 9.94 -39.57 9.25
N HIS A 222 10.43 -38.47 8.64
CA HIS A 222 11.65 -38.46 7.83
C HIS A 222 12.76 -37.56 8.38
N LYS A 223 12.81 -37.32 9.69
CA LYS A 223 13.85 -36.48 10.33
C LYS A 223 15.29 -36.79 9.87
N HIS A 224 15.59 -38.05 9.54
CA HIS A 224 16.91 -38.46 9.06
C HIS A 224 17.24 -37.94 7.65
N LEU A 225 16.24 -37.80 6.75
CA LEU A 225 16.42 -37.25 5.40
C LEU A 225 16.71 -35.75 5.40
N PHE A 226 16.30 -35.05 6.46
CA PHE A 226 16.52 -33.61 6.61
C PHE A 226 17.80 -33.27 7.35
N ARG A 227 18.42 -34.23 8.04
CA ARG A 227 19.75 -34.05 8.65
C ARG A 227 20.87 -33.91 7.61
N SER A 228 20.63 -34.35 6.38
CA SER A 228 21.55 -34.14 5.25
C SER A 228 21.28 -32.85 4.48
N HIS A 229 20.17 -32.14 4.77
CA HIS A 229 19.75 -30.93 4.06
C HIS A 229 19.19 -29.89 5.03
N ASP A 230 20.08 -29.18 5.72
CA ASP A 230 19.71 -28.18 6.74
C ASP A 230 18.72 -27.14 6.21
N ASN A 231 18.89 -26.69 4.96
CA ASN A 231 18.02 -25.67 4.35
C ASN A 231 16.61 -26.19 4.05
N LEU A 232 16.44 -27.46 3.66
CA LEU A 232 15.11 -28.05 3.48
C LEU A 232 14.40 -28.20 4.82
N GLY A 233 15.14 -28.49 5.89
CA GLY A 233 14.58 -28.49 7.23
C GLY A 233 14.14 -27.12 7.70
N VAL A 234 14.85 -26.06 7.31
CA VAL A 234 14.41 -24.68 7.54
C VAL A 234 13.12 -24.38 6.78
N LEU A 235 13.04 -24.72 5.48
CA LEU A 235 11.83 -24.53 4.69
C LEU A 235 10.61 -25.22 5.32
N CYS A 236 10.79 -26.48 5.74
CA CYS A 236 9.73 -27.22 6.40
C CYS A 236 9.35 -26.57 7.74
N SER A 237 10.33 -26.15 8.54
CA SER A 237 10.11 -25.49 9.83
C SER A 237 9.35 -24.16 9.69
N LEU A 238 9.67 -23.36 8.67
CA LEU A 238 8.91 -22.15 8.33
C LEU A 238 7.47 -22.51 7.94
N LEU A 239 7.28 -23.48 7.04
CA LEU A 239 5.96 -23.89 6.57
C LEU A 239 5.04 -24.33 7.71
N ILE A 240 5.54 -25.12 8.66
CA ILE A 240 4.74 -25.65 9.78
C ILE A 240 4.53 -24.65 10.92
N GLY A 241 5.04 -23.41 10.78
CA GLY A 241 4.90 -22.35 11.77
C GLY A 241 5.81 -22.55 12.99
N ASP A 242 7.09 -22.89 12.81
CA ASP A 242 8.06 -22.86 13.90
C ASP A 242 8.49 -21.42 14.21
N ARG A 243 8.12 -20.93 15.40
CA ARG A 243 8.39 -19.55 15.83
C ARG A 243 9.88 -19.23 15.92
N GLY A 244 10.69 -20.18 16.39
CA GLY A 244 12.13 -19.99 16.58
C GLY A 244 12.85 -19.80 15.24
N THR A 245 12.55 -20.67 14.27
CA THR A 245 13.07 -20.59 12.90
C THR A 245 12.60 -19.31 12.23
N PHE A 246 11.31 -18.97 12.33
CA PHE A 246 10.79 -17.72 11.77
C PHE A 246 11.54 -16.50 12.31
N LYS A 247 11.71 -16.39 13.64
CA LYS A 247 12.44 -15.29 14.27
C LYS A 247 13.90 -15.24 13.80
N LYS A 248 14.59 -16.39 13.76
CA LYS A 248 15.99 -16.48 13.30
C LYS A 248 16.16 -15.87 11.91
N TYR A 249 15.30 -16.22 10.96
CA TYR A 249 15.41 -15.76 9.58
C TYR A 249 14.88 -14.34 9.38
N PHE A 250 13.90 -13.91 10.18
CA PHE A 250 13.53 -12.50 10.25
C PHE A 250 14.72 -11.63 10.71
N ASP A 251 15.41 -12.03 11.77
CA ASP A 251 16.58 -11.30 12.29
C ASP A 251 17.77 -11.32 11.31
N LEU A 252 17.92 -12.41 10.56
CA LEU A 252 18.97 -12.59 9.55
C LEU A 252 18.76 -11.64 8.36
N PHE A 253 17.56 -11.62 7.78
CA PHE A 253 17.28 -10.84 6.58
C PHE A 253 16.85 -9.39 6.86
N ARG A 254 16.43 -9.10 8.10
CA ARG A 254 15.92 -7.79 8.55
C ARG A 254 14.97 -7.11 7.55
N PRO A 255 13.93 -7.81 7.08
CA PRO A 255 12.95 -7.20 6.19
C PRO A 255 12.12 -6.16 6.95
N ASN A 256 11.46 -5.26 6.21
CA ASN A 256 10.46 -4.40 6.84
C ASN A 256 9.35 -5.28 7.43
N TRP A 257 8.91 -4.95 8.65
CA TRP A 257 7.99 -5.82 9.39
C TRP A 257 6.67 -6.04 8.64
N PHE A 258 6.20 -5.04 7.90
CA PHE A 258 4.95 -5.08 7.14
C PHE A 258 5.08 -5.88 5.83
N GLU A 259 6.29 -6.14 5.33
CA GLU A 259 6.51 -7.02 4.17
C GLU A 259 6.28 -8.50 4.53
N VAL A 260 6.58 -8.87 5.77
CA VAL A 260 6.54 -10.27 6.23
C VAL A 260 5.32 -10.58 7.09
N LEU A 261 4.67 -9.56 7.67
CA LEU A 261 3.45 -9.74 8.45
C LEU A 261 2.36 -10.57 7.72
N PRO A 262 2.12 -10.42 6.40
CA PRO A 262 1.15 -11.26 5.70
C PRO A 262 1.52 -12.75 5.72
N ALA A 263 2.79 -13.08 5.48
CA ALA A 263 3.30 -14.44 5.56
C ALA A 263 3.25 -15.00 7.00
N PHE A 264 3.59 -14.18 7.99
CA PHE A 264 3.40 -14.53 9.40
C PHE A 264 1.94 -14.86 9.71
N THR A 265 1.02 -14.01 9.24
CA THR A 265 -0.42 -14.23 9.43
C THR A 265 -0.85 -15.55 8.80
N LEU A 266 -0.34 -15.88 7.60
CA LEU A 266 -0.60 -17.17 6.95
C LEU A 266 -0.07 -18.35 7.76
N PHE A 267 1.20 -18.33 8.18
CA PHE A 267 1.83 -19.47 8.85
C PHE A 267 1.23 -19.77 10.23
N PHE A 268 0.85 -18.72 10.97
CA PHE A 268 0.47 -18.84 12.38
C PHE A 268 -1.03 -18.63 12.66
N TYR A 269 -1.71 -17.86 11.82
CA TYR A 269 -3.11 -17.50 12.00
C TYR A 269 -3.90 -17.47 10.67
N PRO A 270 -3.88 -18.56 9.88
CA PRO A 270 -4.40 -18.57 8.50
C PRO A 270 -5.89 -18.26 8.41
N SER A 271 -6.67 -18.44 9.48
CA SER A 271 -8.12 -18.16 9.50
C SER A 271 -8.46 -16.80 10.11
N SER A 272 -7.49 -15.90 10.24
CA SER A 272 -7.73 -14.60 10.89
C SER A 272 -8.72 -13.73 10.12
N THR A 273 -9.55 -13.01 10.85
CA THR A 273 -10.38 -11.91 10.34
C THR A 273 -9.76 -10.56 10.67
N GLY A 274 -10.28 -9.49 10.06
CA GLY A 274 -9.81 -8.13 10.32
C GLY A 274 -9.82 -7.74 11.81
N GLU A 275 -10.88 -8.14 12.54
CA GLU A 275 -11.04 -7.87 13.98
C GLU A 275 -9.95 -8.52 14.84
N GLN A 276 -9.30 -9.57 14.36
CA GLN A 276 -8.27 -10.30 15.08
C GLN A 276 -6.87 -9.73 14.84
N MET A 277 -6.69 -8.85 13.85
CA MET A 277 -5.39 -8.31 13.46
C MET A 277 -4.62 -7.63 14.60
N PRO A 278 -5.24 -6.85 15.51
CA PRO A 278 -4.51 -6.26 16.63
C PRO A 278 -3.76 -7.31 17.48
N LYS A 279 -4.40 -8.46 17.74
CA LYS A 279 -3.79 -9.57 18.49
C LYS A 279 -2.70 -10.30 17.69
N VAL A 280 -2.91 -10.48 16.38
CA VAL A 280 -1.91 -11.07 15.48
C VAL A 280 -0.65 -10.20 15.44
N ILE A 281 -0.82 -8.89 15.28
CA ILE A 281 0.27 -7.91 15.27
C ILE A 281 1.02 -7.90 16.60
N GLU A 282 0.30 -7.92 17.72
CA GLU A 282 0.93 -8.01 19.04
C GLU A 282 1.79 -9.27 19.16
N SER A 283 1.26 -10.43 18.77
CA SER A 283 2.04 -11.67 18.73
C SER A 283 3.27 -11.57 17.81
N PHE A 284 3.14 -10.90 16.67
CA PHE A 284 4.25 -10.72 15.73
C PHE A 284 5.32 -9.81 16.32
N PHE A 285 4.94 -8.62 16.80
CA PHE A 285 5.86 -7.64 17.38
C PHE A 285 6.58 -8.19 18.61
N ASN A 286 5.91 -9.01 19.42
CA ASN A 286 6.55 -9.71 20.53
C ASN A 286 7.59 -10.73 20.04
N LEU A 287 7.30 -11.47 18.95
CA LEU A 287 8.24 -12.43 18.39
C LEU A 287 9.49 -11.76 17.81
N VAL A 288 9.31 -10.68 17.05
CA VAL A 288 10.40 -9.97 16.35
C VAL A 288 10.94 -8.76 17.10
N SER A 289 10.49 -8.54 18.34
CA SER A 289 10.94 -7.43 19.21
C SER A 289 10.74 -6.02 18.64
N VAL A 290 9.73 -5.82 17.80
CA VAL A 290 9.36 -4.51 17.25
C VAL A 290 8.62 -3.70 18.30
N ARG A 291 9.00 -2.43 18.49
CA ARG A 291 8.39 -1.52 19.46
C ARG A 291 7.53 -0.47 18.75
N ARG A 292 6.24 -0.42 19.06
CA ARG A 292 5.28 0.55 18.48
C ARG A 292 5.76 2.01 18.56
N GLY A 293 6.36 2.41 19.68
CA GLY A 293 6.87 3.78 19.88
C GLY A 293 8.15 4.14 19.09
N LYS A 294 8.73 3.19 18.34
CA LYS A 294 9.90 3.43 17.48
C LYS A 294 9.56 3.42 15.98
N LEU A 295 8.30 3.20 15.63
CA LEU A 295 7.85 3.16 14.24
C LEU A 295 7.92 4.57 13.64
N SER A 296 8.37 4.65 12.39
CA SER A 296 8.23 5.86 11.56
C SER A 296 6.77 6.22 11.32
N GLN A 297 6.49 7.45 10.85
CA GLN A 297 5.13 7.89 10.54
C GLN A 297 4.45 7.00 9.48
N LEU A 298 5.19 6.60 8.44
CA LEU A 298 4.70 5.66 7.43
C LEU A 298 4.31 4.32 8.06
N GLU A 299 5.19 3.73 8.89
CA GLU A 299 4.91 2.47 9.57
C GLU A 299 3.74 2.56 10.55
N GLN A 300 3.61 3.67 11.28
CA GLN A 300 2.45 3.90 12.15
C GLN A 300 1.16 4.01 11.33
N THR A 301 1.22 4.58 10.13
CA THR A 301 0.08 4.70 9.23
C THR A 301 -0.32 3.32 8.70
N ILE A 302 0.65 2.54 8.19
CA ILE A 302 0.46 1.15 7.75
C ILE A 302 -0.15 0.31 8.88
N LEU A 303 0.42 0.39 10.09
CA LEU A 303 -0.08 -0.30 11.26
C LEU A 303 -1.54 0.05 11.55
N SER A 304 -1.88 1.34 11.53
CA SER A 304 -3.26 1.79 11.77
C SER A 304 -4.23 1.27 10.71
N ILE A 305 -3.81 1.21 9.45
CA ILE A 305 -4.62 0.64 8.35
C ILE A 305 -4.85 -0.86 8.56
N ILE A 306 -3.82 -1.63 8.90
CA ILE A 306 -3.95 -3.09 9.13
C ILE A 306 -4.81 -3.40 10.37
N GLU A 307 -4.73 -2.55 11.41
CA GLU A 307 -5.61 -2.61 12.58
C GLU A 307 -7.05 -2.13 12.30
N LEU A 308 -7.35 -1.74 11.06
CA LEU A 308 -8.62 -1.17 10.62
C LEU A 308 -9.01 0.13 11.32
N ASP A 309 -8.06 0.82 11.95
CA ASP A 309 -8.20 2.17 12.49
C ASP A 309 -7.87 3.20 11.41
N LEU A 310 -8.74 3.28 10.39
CA LEU A 310 -8.57 4.22 9.29
C LEU A 310 -8.67 5.68 9.76
N ILE A 311 -9.35 5.94 10.87
CA ILE A 311 -9.41 7.28 11.44
C ILE A 311 -8.02 7.73 11.84
N LYS A 312 -7.31 6.92 12.65
CA LYS A 312 -5.94 7.20 13.04
C LYS A 312 -5.00 7.26 11.83
N ALA A 313 -5.17 6.37 10.85
CA ALA A 313 -4.39 6.41 9.62
C ALA A 313 -4.57 7.74 8.87
N LEU A 314 -5.80 8.22 8.72
CA LEU A 314 -6.10 9.51 8.10
C LEU A 314 -5.46 10.67 8.86
N ARG A 315 -5.44 10.66 10.21
CA ARG A 315 -4.73 11.70 10.99
C ARG A 315 -3.24 11.73 10.64
N LEU A 316 -2.61 10.56 10.62
CA LEU A 316 -1.18 10.42 10.34
C LEU A 316 -0.85 10.87 8.91
N ILE A 317 -1.70 10.54 7.93
CA ILE A 317 -1.59 11.02 6.56
C ILE A 317 -1.66 12.55 6.53
N CYS A 318 -2.68 13.14 7.17
CA CYS A 318 -2.88 14.59 7.17
C CYS A 318 -1.73 15.35 7.86
N THR A 319 -1.01 14.72 8.80
CA THR A 319 0.18 15.33 9.42
C THR A 319 1.43 15.33 8.52
N GLY A 320 1.36 14.74 7.32
CA GLY A 320 2.47 14.65 6.36
C GLY A 320 2.77 15.92 5.56
N GLY A 321 2.06 17.03 5.81
CA GLY A 321 2.28 18.31 5.12
C GLY A 321 1.43 18.52 3.85
N HIS A 322 1.70 19.59 3.10
CA HIS A 322 0.85 20.03 1.98
C HIS A 322 0.71 19.01 0.84
N SER A 323 1.74 18.19 0.59
CA SER A 323 1.69 17.13 -0.43
C SER A 323 0.76 15.98 -0.03
N ALA A 324 0.38 15.85 1.24
CA ALA A 324 -0.58 14.84 1.69
C ALA A 324 -2.05 15.29 1.55
N CYS A 325 -2.30 16.59 1.36
CA CYS A 325 -3.66 17.16 1.33
C CYS A 325 -4.50 16.59 0.18
N TRP A 326 -3.94 16.51 -1.04
CA TRP A 326 -4.67 15.92 -2.18
C TRP A 326 -4.97 14.45 -1.90
N PHE A 327 -3.96 13.69 -1.46
CA PHE A 327 -4.08 12.26 -1.18
C PHE A 327 -5.18 11.99 -0.14
N ALA A 328 -5.14 12.72 0.99
CA ALA A 328 -6.14 12.61 2.05
C ALA A 328 -7.54 12.98 1.55
N THR A 329 -7.67 14.04 0.74
CA THR A 329 -8.96 14.51 0.20
C THR A 329 -9.62 13.45 -0.67
N HIS A 330 -8.89 12.93 -1.68
CA HIS A 330 -9.45 11.91 -2.58
C HIS A 330 -9.73 10.60 -1.87
N LEU A 331 -8.91 10.25 -0.88
CA LEU A 331 -9.12 9.06 -0.06
C LEU A 331 -10.39 9.18 0.79
N VAL A 332 -10.57 10.31 1.47
CA VAL A 332 -11.76 10.58 2.30
C VAL A 332 -13.01 10.65 1.45
N ASP A 333 -12.95 11.27 0.26
CA ASP A 333 -14.05 11.24 -0.71
C ASP A 333 -14.42 9.80 -1.08
N LEU A 334 -13.44 9.00 -1.51
CA LEU A 334 -13.69 7.62 -1.91
C LEU A 334 -14.31 6.79 -0.78
N LEU A 335 -13.82 6.95 0.46
CA LEU A 335 -14.38 6.29 1.64
C LEU A 335 -15.81 6.75 1.94
N HIS A 336 -16.06 8.06 1.88
CA HIS A 336 -17.39 8.64 2.12
C HIS A 336 -18.43 8.11 1.13
N PHE A 337 -18.09 8.07 -0.16
CA PHE A 337 -19.02 7.62 -1.17
C PHE A 337 -19.21 6.09 -1.17
N HIS A 338 -18.20 5.33 -0.76
CA HIS A 338 -18.33 3.88 -0.56
C HIS A 338 -19.25 3.56 0.63
N ASP A 339 -19.01 4.19 1.78
CA ASP A 339 -19.83 4.05 2.98
C ASP A 339 -19.86 5.38 3.76
N PRO A 340 -20.97 6.15 3.69
CA PRO A 340 -21.10 7.43 4.38
C PRO A 340 -20.98 7.32 5.90
N ASN A 341 -21.30 6.16 6.49
CA ASN A 341 -21.22 5.95 7.94
C ASN A 341 -19.79 5.72 8.41
N PHE A 342 -18.89 5.40 7.48
CA PHE A 342 -17.49 5.10 7.75
C PHE A 342 -16.74 6.26 8.42
N LEU A 343 -17.12 7.49 8.06
CA LEU A 343 -16.53 8.71 8.60
C LEU A 343 -17.37 9.33 9.73
N SER A 344 -18.50 8.73 10.13
CA SER A 344 -19.35 9.26 11.20
C SER A 344 -18.63 9.48 12.54
N PRO A 345 -17.61 8.68 12.94
CA PRO A 345 -16.84 8.94 14.16
C PRO A 345 -15.96 10.21 14.07
N ILE A 346 -15.66 10.69 12.86
CA ILE A 346 -14.77 11.83 12.64
C ILE A 346 -15.48 13.16 12.88
N LEU A 347 -16.81 13.20 12.71
CA LEU A 347 -17.63 14.38 12.93
C LEU A 347 -17.52 14.96 14.35
N THR A 348 -17.05 14.16 15.33
CA THR A 348 -16.95 14.56 16.73
C THR A 348 -15.52 14.78 17.22
N ALA A 349 -14.49 14.50 16.41
CA ALA A 349 -13.10 14.56 16.85
C ALA A 349 -12.37 15.79 16.26
N ASN A 350 -11.96 16.71 17.15
CA ASN A 350 -11.04 17.79 16.80
C ASN A 350 -9.66 17.22 16.43
N LEU A 351 -9.39 17.16 15.13
CA LEU A 351 -8.15 16.62 14.57
C LEU A 351 -7.07 17.71 14.47
N PRO A 352 -5.92 17.57 15.13
CA PRO A 352 -4.75 18.39 14.83
C PRO A 352 -4.14 17.93 13.50
N ILE A 353 -4.38 18.69 12.43
CA ILE A 353 -3.77 18.45 11.11
C ILE A 353 -2.39 19.14 11.09
N GLY A 354 -1.33 18.33 11.04
CA GLY A 354 0.07 18.77 11.07
C GLY A 354 0.47 19.45 9.77
N GLY A 355 0.78 20.75 9.87
CA GLY A 355 1.05 21.66 8.75
C GLY A 355 0.29 22.99 8.91
N ALA A 356 -0.82 22.97 9.66
CA ALA A 356 -1.71 24.10 9.84
C ALA A 356 -1.89 24.51 11.31
N GLN A 357 -0.95 24.21 12.21
CA GLN A 357 -1.03 24.63 13.62
C GLN A 357 -1.23 26.16 13.77
N LYS A 358 -0.63 26.96 12.88
CA LYS A 358 -0.86 28.43 12.82
C LYS A 358 -2.22 28.83 12.22
N PHE A 359 -2.81 28.00 11.37
CA PHE A 359 -4.07 28.31 10.68
C PHE A 359 -5.28 27.84 11.50
N PHE A 360 -5.17 26.72 12.22
CA PHE A 360 -6.19 26.30 13.17
C PHE A 360 -6.38 27.32 14.28
N ASP A 361 -5.33 27.95 14.81
CA ASP A 361 -5.47 29.00 15.83
C ASP A 361 -6.25 30.23 15.31
N GLU A 362 -6.21 30.54 14.00
CA GLU A 362 -6.97 31.63 13.37
C GLU A 362 -8.41 31.22 12.96
N LEU A 363 -8.65 29.95 12.60
CA LEU A 363 -9.98 29.38 12.31
C LEU A 363 -10.73 28.88 13.57
N SER A 364 -10.06 28.83 14.73
CA SER A 364 -10.56 28.26 15.99
C SER A 364 -11.78 28.96 16.59
N ARG A 365 -12.20 30.12 16.06
CA ARG A 365 -13.37 30.82 16.62
C ARG A 365 -14.69 30.47 15.94
N GLU A 366 -14.70 29.91 14.72
CA GLU A 366 -15.95 29.65 13.98
C GLU A 366 -15.92 28.42 13.05
N SER A 367 -14.87 27.58 13.06
CA SER A 367 -14.76 26.36 12.22
C SER A 367 -15.35 25.09 12.86
N VAL A 368 -16.13 25.26 13.93
CA VAL A 368 -16.63 24.17 14.79
C VAL A 368 -17.62 23.23 14.08
N ASP A 369 -18.22 23.64 12.95
CA ASP A 369 -19.34 22.92 12.32
C ASP A 369 -19.01 22.15 11.01
N LEU A 370 -17.75 22.13 10.54
CA LEU A 370 -17.41 21.41 9.30
C LEU A 370 -16.89 19.99 9.58
N ASP A 371 -17.37 19.01 8.82
CA ASP A 371 -16.84 17.64 8.86
C ASP A 371 -15.43 17.54 8.26
N LEU A 372 -14.68 16.47 8.55
CA LEU A 372 -13.29 16.32 8.05
C LEU A 372 -13.21 16.39 6.53
N ARG A 373 -14.20 15.80 5.85
CA ARG A 373 -14.27 15.76 4.39
C ARG A 373 -14.36 17.19 3.82
N ALA A 374 -15.27 18.01 4.33
CA ALA A 374 -15.42 19.39 3.94
C ALA A 374 -14.16 20.22 4.22
N ARG A 375 -13.49 19.99 5.37
CA ARG A 375 -12.21 20.67 5.68
C ARG A 375 -11.12 20.34 4.67
N LEU A 376 -10.90 19.06 4.38
CA LEU A 376 -9.89 18.61 3.41
C LEU A 376 -10.20 19.12 2.00
N LEU A 377 -11.47 19.08 1.59
CA LEU A 377 -11.91 19.64 0.31
C LEU A 377 -11.63 21.14 0.20
N VAL A 378 -11.90 21.92 1.25
CA VAL A 378 -11.61 23.36 1.28
C VAL A 378 -10.12 23.62 1.10
N GLU A 379 -9.26 22.94 1.85
CA GLU A 379 -7.81 23.09 1.76
C GLU A 379 -7.27 22.68 0.38
N TYR A 380 -7.78 21.57 -0.17
CA TYR A 380 -7.38 21.10 -1.48
C TYR A 380 -7.81 22.05 -2.60
N VAL A 381 -9.04 22.56 -2.54
CA VAL A 381 -9.53 23.56 -3.50
C VAL A 381 -8.69 24.84 -3.45
N GLN A 382 -8.35 25.32 -2.26
CA GLN A 382 -7.46 26.48 -2.09
C GLN A 382 -6.07 26.23 -2.72
N LEU A 383 -5.53 25.03 -2.57
CA LEU A 383 -4.27 24.63 -3.19
C LEU A 383 -4.36 24.69 -4.72
N LEU A 384 -5.46 24.17 -5.30
CA LEU A 384 -5.67 24.17 -6.75
C LEU A 384 -5.82 25.59 -7.33
N PHE A 385 -6.45 26.50 -6.59
CA PHE A 385 -6.60 27.90 -7.01
C PHE A 385 -5.28 28.69 -7.04
N GLN A 386 -4.18 28.14 -6.51
CA GLN A 386 -2.85 28.73 -6.66
C GLN A 386 -2.26 28.55 -8.07
N ASP A 387 -2.86 27.71 -8.92
CA ASP A 387 -2.41 27.44 -10.28
C ASP A 387 -3.49 27.77 -11.33
N ASP A 388 -3.12 28.65 -12.27
CA ASP A 388 -3.95 29.08 -13.40
C ASP A 388 -4.41 27.94 -14.33
N GLN A 389 -3.83 26.74 -14.25
CA GLN A 389 -4.23 25.57 -15.03
C GLN A 389 -5.20 24.65 -14.29
N LEU A 390 -5.32 24.79 -12.96
CA LEU A 390 -6.09 23.87 -12.11
C LEU A 390 -7.38 24.49 -11.55
N TRP A 391 -7.64 25.78 -11.78
CA TRP A 391 -8.81 26.47 -11.25
C TRP A 391 -10.16 25.90 -11.72
N GLU A 392 -10.24 25.36 -12.95
CA GLU A 392 -11.48 24.72 -13.44
C GLU A 392 -11.81 23.49 -12.59
N ILE A 393 -10.79 22.70 -12.25
CA ILE A 393 -10.92 21.52 -11.37
C ILE A 393 -11.32 21.97 -9.97
N ALA A 394 -10.70 23.03 -9.45
CA ALA A 394 -11.05 23.61 -8.15
C ALA A 394 -12.53 24.04 -8.11
N SER A 395 -13.01 24.64 -9.20
CA SER A 395 -14.40 25.08 -9.38
C SER A 395 -15.36 23.90 -9.45
N ASP A 396 -14.99 22.85 -10.19
CA ASP A 396 -15.76 21.61 -10.26
C ASP A 396 -15.90 20.94 -8.89
N TYR A 397 -14.86 20.92 -8.05
CA TYR A 397 -14.95 20.40 -6.68
C TYR A 397 -15.91 21.20 -5.81
N LEU A 398 -15.88 22.54 -5.90
CA LEU A 398 -16.78 23.42 -5.17
C LEU A 398 -18.25 23.15 -5.52
N VAL A 399 -18.54 23.02 -6.81
CA VAL A 399 -19.89 22.81 -7.32
C VAL A 399 -20.38 21.40 -7.01
N ALA A 400 -19.58 20.37 -7.26
CA ALA A 400 -19.97 18.97 -7.09
C ALA A 400 -20.32 18.60 -5.64
N ASN A 401 -19.62 19.20 -4.68
CA ASN A 401 -19.67 18.75 -3.28
C ASN A 401 -20.58 19.60 -2.40
N GLY A 402 -21.27 20.60 -2.96
CA GLY A 402 -22.32 21.33 -2.27
C GLY A 402 -21.88 21.89 -0.91
N LEU A 403 -20.69 22.49 -0.83
CA LEU A 403 -20.06 22.97 0.42
C LEU A 403 -20.84 24.09 1.15
N GLY A 404 -22.07 24.41 0.75
CA GLY A 404 -22.96 25.34 1.44
C GLY A 404 -22.30 26.68 1.80
N SER A 405 -22.38 27.07 3.07
CA SER A 405 -21.77 28.30 3.60
C SER A 405 -20.23 28.28 3.59
N ALA A 406 -19.58 27.11 3.60
CA ALA A 406 -18.13 27.00 3.45
C ALA A 406 -17.67 27.29 2.00
N GLY A 407 -18.49 26.90 1.01
CA GLY A 407 -18.29 27.30 -0.39
C GLY A 407 -18.33 28.82 -0.58
N MET A 408 -19.19 29.52 0.16
CA MET A 408 -19.26 30.99 0.16
C MET A 408 -18.00 31.65 0.74
N ARG A 409 -17.34 31.04 1.73
CA ARG A 409 -16.05 31.55 2.27
C ARG A 409 -14.89 31.34 1.30
N ILE A 410 -14.88 30.22 0.56
CA ILE A 410 -13.93 30.04 -0.54
C ILE A 410 -14.19 31.11 -1.61
N LEU A 411 -15.45 31.39 -1.96
CA LEU A 411 -15.82 32.49 -2.85
C LEU A 411 -15.35 33.88 -2.36
N ASP A 412 -15.33 34.12 -1.04
CA ASP A 412 -14.76 35.35 -0.47
C ASP A 412 -13.23 35.39 -0.55
N GLN A 413 -12.54 34.26 -0.44
CA GLN A 413 -11.10 34.18 -0.71
C GLN A 413 -10.77 34.23 -2.21
N LEU A 414 -11.69 33.79 -3.09
CA LEU A 414 -11.60 33.95 -4.54
C LEU A 414 -11.60 35.45 -4.94
N LYS A 415 -12.15 36.34 -4.11
CA LYS A 415 -12.03 37.81 -4.27
C LYS A 415 -10.61 38.33 -4.12
N ALA A 416 -9.69 37.56 -3.53
CA ALA A 416 -8.27 37.89 -3.41
C ALA A 416 -7.41 37.34 -4.57
N MET A 417 -7.97 36.53 -5.47
CA MET A 417 -7.28 36.04 -6.67
C MET A 417 -7.16 37.12 -7.75
N SER A 418 -6.37 36.84 -8.80
CA SER A 418 -6.28 37.74 -9.95
C SER A 418 -7.65 37.97 -10.59
N LEU A 419 -7.90 39.21 -11.04
CA LEU A 419 -9.12 39.63 -11.76
C LEU A 419 -9.44 38.75 -12.98
N LYS A 420 -8.44 38.09 -13.55
CA LYS A 420 -8.58 37.15 -14.66
C LYS A 420 -9.29 35.87 -14.22
N LEU A 421 -8.86 35.24 -13.13
CA LEU A 421 -9.52 34.04 -12.63
C LEU A 421 -10.95 34.32 -12.14
N GLN A 422 -11.19 35.48 -11.52
CA GLN A 422 -12.54 35.87 -11.08
C GLN A 422 -13.52 35.96 -12.25
N LYS A 423 -13.10 36.57 -13.38
CA LYS A 423 -13.93 36.64 -14.59
C LYS A 423 -14.19 35.27 -15.19
N ASN A 424 -13.16 34.43 -15.25
CA ASN A 424 -13.28 33.06 -15.77
C ASN A 424 -14.22 32.21 -14.91
N PHE A 425 -14.11 32.31 -13.58
CA PHE A 425 -14.97 31.60 -12.64
C PHE A 425 -16.45 32.02 -12.77
N VAL A 426 -16.73 33.32 -12.86
CA VAL A 426 -18.10 33.82 -13.05
C VAL A 426 -18.69 33.33 -14.37
N GLN A 427 -17.92 33.37 -15.47
CA GLN A 427 -18.36 32.83 -16.75
C GLN A 427 -18.61 31.32 -16.69
N TYR A 428 -17.76 30.59 -15.99
CA TYR A 428 -17.90 29.15 -15.76
C TYR A 428 -19.20 28.81 -15.02
N CYS A 429 -19.49 29.50 -13.91
CA CYS A 429 -20.72 29.32 -13.15
C CYS A 429 -22.00 29.72 -13.92
N ILE A 430 -21.89 30.61 -14.92
CA ILE A 430 -23.01 30.97 -15.79
C ILE A 430 -23.25 29.90 -16.87
N ALA A 431 -22.20 29.18 -17.28
CA ALA A 431 -22.27 28.19 -18.34
C ALA A 431 -22.71 26.79 -17.86
N LYS A 432 -22.49 26.48 -16.58
CA LYS A 432 -22.93 25.26 -15.89
C LYS A 432 -24.29 25.47 -15.26
#